data_AF-A0AAN8KQR2-F1
#
_entry.id   AF-A0AAN8KQR2-F1
#
_cell.length_a   1.000
_cell.length_b   1.000
_cell.length_c   1.000
_cell.angle_alpha   90.00
_cell.angle_beta   90.00
_cell.angle_gamma   90.00
#
_symmetry.space_group_name_H-M   'P 1'
#
loop_
_entity.id
_entity.type
_entity.pdbx_description
1 polymer ?
#
loop_
_entity_poly.entity_id
_entity_poly.type
_entity_poly.pdbx_seq_one_letter_code
_entity_poly.pdbx_strand_id
1 'polypeptide(L)'
;MVGWEPQEGAIDLQGLVSKVDMGTLFNVVESFNWRHGVFVGASMRSEATAAAEYKGKVIMHDPFAMRPFFGYNFGDYLAHWLSMETRKGPTHLPKIFHVNWFRKDPTSGSFLWPGFGDNARVLEWIFKRCSREREDEAARKSMVGWVPQEGAINLQGLGSKVDMGALFDPQTS
;
A
#
# COMPACT_ATOMS: atom_id res chain seq x y z
N MET A 1 4.61 24.13 13.40
CA MET A 1 3.30 24.19 12.73
C MET A 1 3.55 24.50 11.27
N VAL A 2 3.58 23.51 10.38
CA VAL A 2 4.03 23.70 9.00
C VAL A 2 3.12 22.89 8.06
N GLY A 3 2.57 23.54 7.02
CA GLY A 3 2.13 22.88 5.79
C GLY A 3 0.65 22.50 5.61
N TRP A 4 -0.26 22.75 6.56
CA TRP A 4 -1.69 22.38 6.36
C TRP A 4 -2.45 23.34 5.42
N GLU A 5 -2.07 24.61 5.37
CA GLU A 5 -2.67 25.63 4.48
C GLU A 5 -1.59 26.33 3.63
N PRO A 6 -0.94 25.62 2.69
CA PRO A 6 -0.02 26.27 1.77
C PRO A 6 -0.83 27.14 0.79
N GLN A 7 -0.46 28.42 0.67
CA GLN A 7 -1.12 29.35 -0.26
C GLN A 7 -0.84 29.00 -1.74
N GLU A 8 0.25 28.27 -2.00
CA GLU A 8 0.58 27.67 -3.28
C GLU A 8 0.41 26.16 -3.17
N GLY A 9 -0.51 25.58 -3.94
CA GLY A 9 -0.97 24.19 -3.81
C GLY A 9 0.04 23.09 -4.18
N ALA A 10 1.34 23.29 -4.00
CA ALA A 10 2.36 22.33 -4.38
C ALA A 10 3.02 21.69 -3.14
N ILE A 11 2.33 20.73 -2.53
CA ILE A 11 3.02 19.65 -1.83
C ILE A 11 3.36 18.62 -2.90
N ASP A 12 4.66 18.42 -3.14
CA ASP A 12 5.12 17.43 -4.11
C ASP A 12 4.87 16.00 -3.59
N LEU A 13 3.97 15.28 -4.27
CA LEU A 13 3.55 13.94 -3.88
C LEU A 13 4.54 12.91 -4.41
N GLN A 14 5.33 12.36 -3.51
CA GLN A 14 6.37 11.37 -3.83
C GLN A 14 5.86 9.91 -3.77
N GLY A 15 4.80 9.65 -3.01
CA GLY A 15 4.25 8.30 -2.83
C GLY A 15 2.75 8.28 -2.54
N LEU A 16 2.06 7.29 -3.09
CA LEU A 16 0.67 6.96 -2.81
C LEU A 16 0.61 5.63 -2.07
N VAL A 17 -0.11 5.58 -0.94
CA VAL A 17 -0.25 4.37 -0.12
C VAL A 17 -1.70 3.92 -0.13
N SER A 18 -1.92 2.71 -0.64
CA SER A 18 -3.22 2.02 -0.59
C SER A 18 -3.23 0.97 0.50
N LYS A 19 -4.38 0.75 1.14
CA LYS A 19 -4.53 -0.14 2.30
C LYS A 19 -5.46 -1.30 1.97
N VAL A 20 -5.12 -2.51 2.42
CA VAL A 20 -6.04 -3.66 2.46
C VAL A 20 -6.38 -4.03 3.90
N ASP A 21 -7.65 -4.39 4.09
CA ASP A 21 -8.17 -4.80 5.40
C ASP A 21 -8.16 -6.33 5.59
N MET A 22 -8.22 -7.13 4.52
CA MET A 22 -7.98 -8.59 4.59
C MET A 22 -7.56 -9.19 3.23
N GLY A 23 -6.49 -10.00 3.24
CA GLY A 23 -5.96 -10.71 2.07
C GLY A 23 -4.58 -11.32 2.35
N THR A 24 -4.12 -12.23 1.49
CA THR A 24 -2.81 -12.92 1.59
C THR A 24 -1.61 -12.05 1.23
N LEU A 25 -1.84 -10.77 0.90
CA LEU A 25 -0.80 -9.87 0.46
C LEU A 25 0.18 -9.53 1.59
N PHE A 26 1.40 -9.26 1.17
CA PHE A 26 2.50 -8.86 2.04
C PHE A 26 2.19 -7.59 2.83
N ASN A 27 2.91 -7.39 3.95
CA ASN A 27 2.68 -6.23 4.81
C ASN A 27 2.89 -4.88 4.09
N VAL A 28 3.88 -4.81 3.19
CA VAL A 28 4.07 -3.70 2.28
C VAL A 28 4.61 -4.20 0.94
N VAL A 29 4.10 -3.64 -0.15
CA VAL A 29 4.52 -3.89 -1.51
C VAL A 29 4.60 -2.56 -2.25
N GLU A 30 5.69 -2.32 -2.97
CA GLU A 30 5.78 -1.26 -3.95
C GLU A 30 5.49 -1.83 -5.36
N SER A 31 4.70 -1.10 -6.14
CA SER A 31 4.38 -1.47 -7.52
C SER A 31 5.57 -1.34 -8.45
N PHE A 32 5.64 -2.18 -9.50
CA PHE A 32 6.75 -2.13 -10.47
C PHE A 32 6.82 -0.85 -11.28
N ASN A 33 5.67 -0.24 -11.55
CA ASN A 33 5.52 0.98 -12.33
C ASN A 33 4.10 1.54 -12.12
N TRP A 34 3.80 2.67 -12.75
CA TRP A 34 2.50 3.33 -12.67
C TRP A 34 1.34 2.42 -13.07
N ARG A 35 1.41 1.78 -14.25
CA ARG A 35 0.35 0.88 -14.74
C ARG A 35 0.08 -0.27 -13.78
N HIS A 36 1.14 -0.88 -13.24
CA HIS A 36 1.03 -1.90 -12.21
C HIS A 36 0.36 -1.35 -10.94
N GLY A 37 0.71 -0.14 -10.50
CA GLY A 37 0.08 0.49 -9.34
C GLY A 37 -1.38 0.84 -9.56
N VAL A 38 -1.77 1.30 -10.75
CA VAL A 38 -3.18 1.50 -11.12
C VAL A 38 -3.94 0.17 -11.06
N PHE A 39 -3.35 -0.91 -11.56
CA PHE A 39 -3.93 -2.26 -11.45
C PHE A 39 -4.07 -2.72 -9.98
N VAL A 40 -3.05 -2.51 -9.14
CA VAL A 40 -3.10 -2.82 -7.71
C VAL A 40 -4.21 -2.04 -7.02
N GLY A 41 -4.33 -0.73 -7.31
CA GLY A 41 -5.40 0.12 -6.80
C GLY A 41 -6.80 -0.33 -7.25
N ALA A 42 -6.95 -0.72 -8.51
CA ALA A 42 -8.19 -1.24 -9.06
C ALA A 42 -8.59 -2.61 -8.46
N SER A 43 -7.59 -3.40 -8.05
CA SER A 43 -7.78 -4.76 -7.52
C SER A 43 -7.98 -4.79 -6.00
N MET A 44 -7.99 -3.62 -5.34
CA MET A 44 -8.14 -3.49 -3.89
C MET A 44 -9.40 -4.20 -3.37
N ARG A 45 -9.24 -4.87 -2.23
CA ARG A 45 -10.31 -5.51 -1.48
C ARG A 45 -10.21 -5.13 -0.01
N SER A 46 -11.34 -4.74 0.59
CA SER A 46 -11.43 -4.39 2.01
C SER A 46 -12.56 -5.19 2.66
N GLU A 47 -12.41 -5.49 3.95
CA GLU A 47 -13.50 -6.03 4.75
C GLU A 47 -14.54 -4.94 4.96
N ALA A 48 -15.83 -5.28 4.84
CA ALA A 48 -16.90 -4.34 5.12
C ALA A 48 -16.73 -3.76 6.55
N THR A 49 -16.56 -2.44 6.62
CA THR A 49 -16.51 -1.73 7.90
C THR A 49 -17.92 -1.35 8.34
N ALA A 50 -18.09 -1.12 9.64
CA ALA A 50 -19.38 -0.69 10.22
C ALA A 50 -19.87 0.69 9.69
N ALA A 51 -19.06 1.42 8.93
CA ALA A 51 -19.41 2.71 8.34
C ALA A 51 -20.34 2.59 7.11
N ALA A 52 -20.42 1.41 6.49
CA ALA A 52 -21.37 1.12 5.42
C ALA A 52 -22.48 0.19 5.94
N GLU A 53 -23.69 0.29 5.41
CA GLU A 53 -24.88 -0.48 5.83
C GLU A 53 -24.75 -2.01 5.65
N TYR A 54 -23.61 -2.50 5.16
CA TYR A 54 -23.34 -3.91 4.95
C TYR A 54 -23.10 -4.64 6.28
N LYS A 55 -24.04 -5.49 6.67
CA LYS A 55 -23.90 -6.39 7.83
C LYS A 55 -22.98 -7.56 7.50
N GLY A 56 -21.83 -7.64 8.18
CA GLY A 56 -20.99 -8.84 8.23
C GLY A 56 -19.58 -8.66 7.67
N LYS A 57 -18.67 -9.56 8.08
CA LYS A 57 -17.24 -9.62 7.69
C LYS A 57 -17.04 -10.08 6.24
N VAL A 58 -17.68 -9.43 5.28
CA VAL A 58 -17.59 -9.80 3.87
C VAL A 58 -16.43 -9.02 3.23
N ILE A 59 -15.52 -9.73 2.59
CA ILE A 59 -14.47 -9.12 1.77
C ILE A 59 -15.12 -8.60 0.49
N MET A 60 -14.96 -7.31 0.24
CA MET A 60 -15.55 -6.61 -0.89
C MET A 60 -14.46 -5.97 -1.74
N HIS A 61 -14.66 -5.92 -3.06
CA HIS A 61 -13.85 -5.06 -3.91
C HIS A 61 -14.11 -3.60 -3.58
N ASP A 62 -13.04 -2.83 -3.40
CA ASP A 62 -13.08 -1.39 -3.09
C ASP A 62 -11.94 -0.67 -3.83
N PRO A 63 -12.04 -0.56 -5.17
CA PRO A 63 -11.00 0.03 -6.01
C PRO A 63 -10.67 1.45 -5.55
N PHE A 64 -9.38 1.72 -5.29
CA PHE A 64 -8.87 3.01 -4.82
C PHE A 64 -9.53 3.54 -3.53
N ALA A 65 -10.23 2.70 -2.75
CA ALA A 65 -11.13 3.13 -1.67
C ALA A 65 -12.23 4.11 -2.13
N MET A 66 -12.61 4.04 -3.41
CA MET A 66 -13.53 4.97 -4.08
C MET A 66 -14.87 4.34 -4.45
N ARG A 67 -15.12 3.08 -4.07
CA ARG A 67 -16.35 2.37 -4.48
C ARG A 67 -17.65 3.13 -4.22
N PRO A 68 -17.89 3.73 -3.03
CA PRO A 68 -19.11 4.49 -2.79
C PRO A 68 -19.04 5.95 -3.29
N PHE A 69 -17.92 6.37 -3.89
CA PHE A 69 -17.62 7.77 -4.21
C PHE A 69 -17.38 8.04 -5.70
N PHE A 70 -17.57 7.05 -6.57
CA PHE A 70 -17.45 7.26 -8.01
C PHE A 70 -18.52 8.22 -8.53
N GLY A 71 -18.09 9.37 -9.06
CA GLY A 71 -18.98 10.36 -9.69
C GLY A 71 -19.25 10.10 -11.18
N TYR A 72 -18.60 9.10 -11.77
CA TYR A 72 -18.72 8.72 -13.18
C TYR A 72 -18.31 7.26 -13.39
N ASN A 73 -18.29 6.79 -14.63
CA ASN A 73 -17.99 5.40 -14.96
C ASN A 73 -16.61 4.96 -14.45
N PHE A 74 -16.54 3.79 -13.81
CA PHE A 74 -15.30 3.24 -13.27
C PHE A 74 -14.22 2.95 -14.34
N GLY A 75 -14.63 2.50 -15.54
CA GLY A 75 -13.70 2.26 -16.65
C GLY A 75 -13.03 3.56 -17.11
N ASP A 76 -13.80 4.64 -17.22
CA ASP A 76 -13.27 5.97 -17.53
C ASP A 76 -12.36 6.48 -16.40
N TYR A 77 -12.68 6.15 -15.15
CA TYR A 77 -11.83 6.48 -13.99
C TYR A 77 -10.47 5.79 -14.08
N LEU A 78 -10.43 4.50 -14.43
CA LEU A 78 -9.18 3.78 -14.68
C LEU A 78 -8.42 4.38 -15.87
N ALA A 79 -9.11 4.67 -16.98
CA ALA A 79 -8.49 5.30 -18.14
C ALA A 79 -7.88 6.66 -17.78
N HIS A 80 -8.53 7.44 -16.93
CA HIS A 80 -8.03 8.70 -16.41
C HIS A 80 -6.72 8.51 -15.62
N TRP A 81 -6.67 7.56 -14.68
CA TRP A 81 -5.45 7.23 -13.95
C TRP A 81 -4.31 6.81 -14.88
N LEU A 82 -4.59 5.96 -15.87
CA LEU A 82 -3.58 5.53 -16.85
C LEU A 82 -3.07 6.69 -17.72
N SER A 83 -3.95 7.64 -18.07
CA SER A 83 -3.58 8.82 -18.87
C SER A 83 -2.58 9.75 -18.19
N MET A 84 -2.44 9.69 -16.86
CA MET A 84 -1.46 10.51 -16.12
C MET A 84 -0.03 10.21 -16.55
N GLU A 85 0.26 8.99 -17.02
CA GLU A 85 1.59 8.60 -17.50
C GLU A 85 2.03 9.36 -18.76
N THR A 86 1.08 9.84 -19.57
CA THR A 86 1.35 10.51 -20.84
C THR A 86 1.07 12.01 -20.81
N ARG A 87 0.72 12.55 -19.63
CA ARG A 87 0.40 13.97 -19.46
C ARG A 87 1.64 14.83 -19.74
N LYS A 88 1.48 15.85 -20.59
CA LYS A 88 2.57 16.77 -20.97
C LYS A 88 2.88 17.73 -19.82
N GLY A 89 4.12 17.68 -19.31
CA GLY A 89 4.65 18.48 -18.21
C GLY A 89 5.76 17.72 -17.47
N PRO A 90 6.44 18.30 -16.46
CA PRO A 90 7.25 17.53 -15.53
C PRO A 90 6.33 16.63 -14.70
N THR A 91 6.03 15.43 -15.23
CA THR A 91 5.20 14.45 -14.54
C THR A 91 6.11 13.59 -13.67
N HIS A 92 6.34 14.04 -12.44
CA HIS A 92 6.88 13.18 -11.38
C HIS A 92 5.73 12.34 -10.84
N LEU A 93 5.53 11.15 -11.41
CA LEU A 93 4.51 10.24 -10.91
C LEU A 93 4.95 9.71 -9.54
N PRO A 94 4.06 9.77 -8.52
CA PRO A 94 4.37 9.17 -7.24
C PRO A 94 4.53 7.67 -7.39
N LYS A 95 5.41 7.10 -6.57
CA LYS A 95 5.50 5.65 -6.43
C LYS A 95 4.25 5.12 -5.74
N ILE A 96 3.75 3.97 -6.15
CA ILE A 96 2.51 3.40 -5.60
C ILE A 96 2.87 2.23 -4.68
N PHE A 97 2.42 2.33 -3.44
CA PHE A 97 2.59 1.34 -2.40
C PHE A 97 1.25 0.76 -1.97
N HIS A 98 1.31 -0.48 -1.51
CA HIS A 98 0.20 -1.23 -1.00
C HIS A 98 0.58 -1.82 0.35
N VAL A 99 -0.24 -1.58 1.38
CA VAL A 99 0.04 -2.00 2.76
C VAL A 99 -1.09 -2.86 3.32
N ASN A 100 -0.70 -3.83 4.14
CA ASN A 100 -1.61 -4.70 4.87
C ASN A 100 -1.17 -4.79 6.35
N TRP A 101 -1.82 -4.00 7.19
CA TRP A 101 -1.56 -3.98 8.64
C TRP A 101 -2.27 -5.10 9.40
N PHE A 102 -3.22 -5.78 8.77
CA PHE A 102 -4.15 -6.69 9.43
C PHE A 102 -3.92 -8.16 9.09
N ARG A 103 -2.78 -8.47 8.47
CA ARG A 103 -2.40 -9.85 8.20
C ARG A 103 -2.35 -10.62 9.51
N LYS A 104 -3.02 -11.77 9.54
CA LYS A 104 -3.08 -12.66 10.69
C LYS A 104 -2.31 -13.94 10.42
N ASP A 105 -1.76 -14.49 11.48
CA ASP A 105 -1.24 -15.84 11.49
C ASP A 105 -2.40 -16.83 11.34
N PRO A 106 -2.38 -17.76 10.37
CA PRO A 106 -3.49 -18.70 10.17
C PRO A 106 -3.71 -19.66 11.34
N THR A 107 -2.65 -20.00 12.07
CA THR A 107 -2.70 -21.00 13.14
C THR A 107 -3.21 -20.39 14.46
N SER A 108 -2.69 -19.23 14.84
CA SER A 108 -3.01 -18.55 16.10
C SER A 108 -4.11 -17.49 15.95
N GLY A 109 -4.41 -17.03 14.73
CA GLY A 109 -5.36 -15.94 14.47
C GLY A 109 -4.87 -14.56 14.97
N SER A 110 -3.65 -14.48 15.49
CA SER A 110 -3.03 -13.25 15.99
C SER A 110 -2.55 -12.37 14.84
N PHE A 111 -2.46 -11.06 15.06
CA PHE A 111 -1.88 -10.15 14.07
C PHE A 111 -0.36 -10.38 13.96
N LEU A 112 0.13 -10.50 12.74
CA LEU A 112 1.56 -10.65 12.47
C LEU A 112 2.33 -9.33 12.61
N TRP A 113 1.62 -8.19 12.53
CA TRP A 113 2.17 -6.86 12.67
C TRP A 113 1.50 -6.12 13.84
N PRO A 114 2.25 -5.44 14.72
CA PRO A 114 1.71 -4.73 15.88
C PRO A 114 0.79 -3.54 15.51
N GLY A 115 1.01 -2.91 14.36
CA GLY A 115 0.18 -1.80 13.90
C GLY A 115 0.47 -0.45 14.60
N PHE A 116 -0.48 0.48 14.50
CA PHE A 116 -0.44 1.78 15.18
C PHE A 116 0.87 2.56 14.94
N GLY A 117 1.57 2.96 16.01
CA GLY A 117 2.81 3.71 15.94
C GLY A 117 3.95 2.95 15.25
N ASP A 118 3.94 1.62 15.32
CA ASP A 118 4.96 0.81 14.64
C ASP A 118 4.82 0.84 13.11
N ASN A 119 3.67 1.26 12.56
CA ASN A 119 3.52 1.51 11.12
C ASN A 119 4.52 2.57 10.61
N ALA A 120 5.03 3.44 11.49
CA ALA A 120 6.09 4.40 11.16
C ALA A 120 7.34 3.71 10.59
N ARG A 121 7.64 2.47 10.99
CA ARG A 121 8.78 1.68 10.49
C ARG A 121 8.63 1.31 9.02
N VAL A 122 7.40 1.06 8.59
CA VAL A 122 7.08 0.77 7.18
C VAL A 122 7.00 2.07 6.38
N LEU A 123 6.49 3.15 6.96
CA LEU A 123 6.55 4.48 6.34
C LEU A 123 8.01 4.92 6.13
N GLU A 124 8.90 4.67 7.07
CA GLU A 124 10.35 4.91 6.93
C GLU A 124 10.92 4.16 5.71
N TRP A 125 10.54 2.89 5.53
CA TRP A 125 10.91 2.13 4.35
C TRP A 125 10.35 2.75 3.06
N ILE A 126 9.08 3.16 3.04
CA ILE A 126 8.46 3.86 1.91
C ILE A 126 9.22 5.15 1.58
N PHE A 127 9.60 5.95 2.57
CA PHE A 127 10.40 7.16 2.38
C PHE A 127 11.74 6.86 1.70
N LYS A 128 12.48 5.87 2.19
CA LYS A 128 13.74 5.42 1.56
C LYS A 128 13.52 4.98 0.12
N ARG A 129 12.42 4.28 -0.16
CA ARG A 129 12.06 3.84 -1.52
C ARG A 129 11.72 4.99 -2.45
N CYS A 130 11.12 6.07 -1.96
CA CYS A 130 10.87 7.28 -2.74
C CYS A 130 12.16 8.00 -3.15
N SER A 131 13.16 8.04 -2.28
CA SER A 131 14.45 8.71 -2.52
C SER A 131 15.57 7.79 -3.03
N ARG A 132 15.25 6.56 -3.47
CA ARG A 132 16.26 5.57 -3.88
C ARG A 132 17.05 6.01 -5.10
N GLU A 133 18.31 5.60 -5.17
CA GLU A 133 19.13 5.76 -6.37
C GLU A 133 19.06 4.51 -7.27
N ARG A 134 18.91 3.33 -6.66
CA ARG A 134 18.81 2.04 -7.38
C ARG A 134 17.50 1.33 -7.05
N GLU A 135 16.92 0.67 -8.05
CA GLU A 135 15.64 -0.04 -7.90
C GLU A 135 15.63 -1.13 -6.82
N ASP A 136 16.76 -1.74 -6.50
CA ASP A 136 16.92 -2.80 -5.49
C ASP A 136 17.34 -2.27 -4.11
N GLU A 137 17.45 -0.96 -3.92
CA GLU A 137 17.87 -0.37 -2.65
C GLU A 137 16.84 -0.62 -1.54
N ALA A 138 17.23 -1.38 -0.51
CA ALA A 138 16.35 -1.80 0.58
C ALA A 138 15.14 -2.65 0.14
N ALA A 139 15.11 -3.18 -1.08
CA ALA A 139 14.00 -3.97 -1.60
C ALA A 139 14.46 -5.12 -2.49
N ARG A 140 13.70 -6.22 -2.44
CA ARG A 140 13.84 -7.35 -3.35
C ARG A 140 12.63 -7.49 -4.24
N LYS A 141 12.83 -7.94 -5.47
CA LYS A 141 11.75 -8.22 -6.42
C LYS A 141 10.96 -9.46 -5.99
N SER A 142 9.64 -9.42 -6.09
CA SER A 142 8.73 -10.55 -5.88
C SER A 142 7.77 -10.71 -7.06
N MET A 143 6.84 -11.66 -7.01
CA MET A 143 5.83 -11.84 -8.07
C MET A 143 4.74 -10.75 -8.08
N VAL A 144 4.54 -10.03 -6.96
CA VAL A 144 3.48 -9.01 -6.80
C VAL A 144 4.01 -7.58 -6.72
N GLY A 145 5.33 -7.38 -6.79
CA GLY A 145 5.96 -6.07 -6.64
C GLY A 145 7.30 -6.15 -5.94
N TRP A 146 7.83 -5.00 -5.51
CA TRP A 146 9.01 -4.92 -4.65
C TRP A 146 8.60 -5.01 -3.19
N VAL A 147 9.31 -5.84 -2.43
CA VAL A 147 9.09 -6.01 -0.98
C VAL A 147 10.38 -5.68 -0.23
N PRO A 148 10.32 -5.32 1.06
CA PRO A 148 11.50 -5.10 1.87
C PRO A 148 12.45 -6.31 1.82
N GLN A 149 13.74 -6.05 1.63
CA GLN A 149 14.76 -7.08 1.87
C GLN A 149 14.93 -7.31 3.37
N GLU A 150 15.60 -8.40 3.75
CA GLU A 150 15.92 -8.66 5.15
C GLU A 150 16.73 -7.49 5.75
N GLY A 151 16.35 -7.06 6.95
CA GLY A 151 16.97 -5.92 7.64
C GLY A 151 16.58 -4.53 7.12
N ALA A 152 15.76 -4.42 6.06
CA ALA A 152 15.35 -3.11 5.52
C ALA A 152 14.33 -2.37 6.39
N ILE A 153 13.57 -3.11 7.20
CA ILE A 153 12.65 -2.55 8.20
C ILE A 153 13.31 -2.71 9.56
N ASN A 154 13.39 -1.60 10.32
CA ASN A 154 13.92 -1.62 11.66
C ASN A 154 12.94 -2.33 12.61
N LEU A 155 13.35 -3.47 13.18
CA LEU A 155 12.57 -4.22 14.17
C LEU A 155 13.06 -4.03 15.61
N GLN A 156 14.05 -3.16 15.84
CA GLN A 156 14.59 -2.91 17.17
C GLN A 156 13.50 -2.35 18.10
N GLY A 157 13.42 -2.90 19.31
CA GLY A 157 12.46 -2.49 20.33
C GLY A 157 11.04 -3.07 20.17
N LEU A 158 10.80 -3.90 19.15
CA LEU A 158 9.56 -4.68 19.07
C LEU A 158 9.61 -5.83 20.08
N GLY A 159 8.67 -5.82 21.04
CA GLY A 159 8.63 -6.77 22.15
C GLY A 159 8.31 -8.22 21.75
N SER A 160 7.70 -8.42 20.57
CA SER A 160 7.48 -9.73 19.97
C SER A 160 8.42 -9.93 18.78
N LYS A 161 8.91 -11.16 18.60
CA LYS A 161 9.68 -11.55 17.42
C LYS A 161 8.75 -11.53 16.21
N VAL A 162 8.70 -10.40 15.49
CA VAL A 162 7.97 -10.28 14.24
C VAL A 162 8.59 -11.24 13.22
N ASP A 163 7.78 -12.16 12.71
CA ASP A 163 8.21 -13.10 11.68
C ASP A 163 8.12 -12.45 10.30
N MET A 164 9.25 -11.95 9.83
CA MET A 164 9.37 -11.37 8.49
C MET A 164 9.14 -12.40 7.38
N GLY A 165 9.46 -13.67 7.63
CA GLY A 165 9.09 -14.75 6.71
C GLY A 165 7.58 -14.81 6.57
N ALA A 166 6.86 -14.97 7.68
CA ALA A 166 5.40 -15.04 7.67
C ALA A 166 4.70 -13.79 7.11
N LEU A 167 5.32 -12.59 7.19
CA LEU A 167 4.80 -11.36 6.60
C LEU A 167 5.02 -11.25 5.08
N PHE A 168 6.05 -11.92 4.57
CA PHE A 168 6.52 -11.80 3.17
C PHE A 168 6.57 -13.14 2.41
N ASP A 169 5.97 -14.19 2.96
CA ASP A 169 5.78 -15.49 2.33
C ASP A 169 4.40 -15.56 1.65
N PRO A 170 4.31 -15.86 0.35
CA PRO A 170 3.03 -16.13 -0.28
C PRO A 170 2.46 -17.40 0.33
N GLN A 171 1.37 -17.27 1.10
CA GLN A 171 0.71 -18.46 1.64
C GLN A 171 0.17 -19.28 0.46
N THR A 172 0.80 -20.42 0.20
CA THR A 172 0.24 -21.48 -0.62
C THR A 172 -0.95 -22.04 0.14
N SER A 173 -2.15 -21.72 -0.34
CA SER A 173 -3.40 -22.40 0.02
C SER A 173 -3.35 -23.88 -0.35
#